data_AF-A0AA41S9U0-F1
#
_entry.id   AF-A0AA41S9U0-F1
#
_cell.length_a   1.000
_cell.length_b   1.000
_cell.length_c   1.000
_cell.angle_alpha   90.00
_cell.angle_beta   90.00
_cell.angle_gamma   90.00
#
_symmetry.space_group_name_H-M   'P 1'
#
loop_
_entity.id
_entity.type
_entity.pdbx_description
1 polymer ?
#
loop_
_entity_poly.entity_id
_entity_poly.type
_entity_poly.pdbx_seq_one_letter_code
_entity_poly.pdbx_strand_id
1 'polypeptide(L)'
;PKALEASKTAKSVRVFFDWKDYLKFYKMGTYWPYSPSIQLLYGLRATLDLLFEEGLENVFVRHNRLATATRLAVEAWGLKNCTQSEEWLSDTVTAVVVPPYIDSAEIVRRGWQRYNLSLGLGLNKVAGKVFRIGHLDCLRAECLS
;
A
#
# COMPACT_ATOMS: atom_id res chain seq x y z
N PRO A 1 3.47 4.18 -24.12
CA PRO A 1 3.42 3.80 -25.55
C PRO A 1 2.62 2.52 -25.85
N LYS A 2 2.99 1.37 -25.27
CA LYS A 2 2.32 0.07 -25.56
C LYS A 2 0.82 0.05 -25.22
N ALA A 3 0.43 0.63 -24.08
CA ALA A 3 -0.97 0.63 -23.65
C ALA A 3 -1.89 1.51 -24.53
N LEU A 4 -1.39 2.68 -24.99
CA LEU A 4 -2.14 3.56 -25.89
C LEU A 4 -2.41 2.91 -27.25
N GLU A 5 -1.44 2.17 -27.77
CA GLU A 5 -1.61 1.40 -29.02
C GLU A 5 -2.62 0.26 -28.83
N ALA A 6 -2.51 -0.51 -27.74
CA ALA A 6 -3.48 -1.56 -27.43
C ALA A 6 -4.91 -1.02 -27.28
N SER A 7 -5.07 0.20 -26.74
CA SER A 7 -6.37 0.85 -26.60
C SER A 7 -7.07 1.10 -27.94
N LYS A 8 -6.34 1.30 -29.04
CA LYS A 8 -6.94 1.59 -30.37
C LYS A 8 -7.72 0.41 -30.93
N THR A 9 -7.29 -0.82 -30.66
CA THR A 9 -7.89 -2.05 -31.20
C THR A 9 -8.74 -2.80 -30.18
N ALA A 10 -8.78 -2.34 -28.93
CA ALA A 10 -9.58 -2.93 -27.87
C ALA A 10 -11.08 -2.81 -28.16
N LYS A 11 -11.79 -3.95 -28.09
CA LYS A 11 -13.25 -4.06 -28.35
C LYS A 11 -14.11 -3.75 -27.12
N SER A 12 -13.52 -3.57 -25.95
CA SER A 12 -14.23 -3.26 -24.71
C SER A 12 -14.90 -1.89 -24.80
N VAL A 13 -16.19 -1.84 -24.45
CA VAL A 13 -16.96 -0.60 -24.35
C VAL A 13 -16.47 0.20 -23.15
N ARG A 14 -16.20 1.50 -23.36
CA ARG A 14 -15.71 2.43 -22.33
C ARG A 14 -16.12 3.85 -22.67
N VAL A 15 -16.40 4.64 -21.63
CA VAL A 15 -16.67 6.08 -21.72
C VAL A 15 -15.91 6.78 -20.60
N PHE A 16 -16.35 6.64 -19.35
CA PHE A 16 -15.70 7.29 -18.21
C PHE A 16 -14.20 6.97 -18.08
N PHE A 17 -13.81 5.71 -18.30
CA PHE A 17 -12.41 5.28 -18.26
C PHE A 17 -11.70 5.31 -19.62
N ASP A 18 -12.25 5.97 -20.64
CA ASP A 18 -11.58 6.08 -21.94
C ASP A 18 -10.47 7.12 -21.92
N TRP A 19 -9.24 6.68 -22.21
CA TRP A 19 -8.08 7.56 -22.30
C TRP A 19 -8.16 8.54 -23.46
N LYS A 20 -8.97 8.25 -24.50
CA LYS A 20 -9.14 9.16 -25.64
C LYS A 20 -9.66 10.53 -25.21
N ASP A 21 -10.58 10.57 -24.26
CA ASP A 21 -11.14 11.81 -23.75
C ASP A 21 -10.08 12.61 -23.01
N TYR A 22 -9.34 11.99 -22.10
CA TYR A 22 -8.20 12.65 -21.44
C TYR A 22 -7.16 13.17 -22.43
N LEU A 23 -6.75 12.36 -23.41
CA LEU A 23 -5.76 12.77 -24.42
C LEU A 23 -6.25 13.94 -25.27
N LYS A 24 -7.55 14.01 -25.58
CA LYS A 24 -8.15 15.15 -26.27
C LYS A 24 -8.03 16.41 -25.41
N PHE A 25 -8.41 16.34 -24.14
CA PHE A 25 -8.35 17.49 -23.23
C PHE A 25 -6.92 17.90 -22.86
N TYR A 26 -5.95 16.97 -22.88
CA TYR A 26 -4.53 17.28 -22.76
C TYR A 26 -4.05 18.15 -23.92
N LYS A 27 -4.44 17.81 -25.17
CA LYS A 27 -4.12 18.62 -26.35
C LYS A 27 -4.80 19.98 -26.35
N MET A 28 -5.97 20.09 -25.72
CA MET A 28 -6.69 21.37 -25.58
C MET A 28 -6.12 22.27 -24.46
N GLY A 29 -5.23 21.75 -23.61
CA GLY A 29 -4.65 22.49 -22.48
C GLY A 29 -5.57 22.63 -21.26
N THR A 30 -6.80 22.09 -21.31
CA THR A 30 -7.77 22.13 -20.20
C THR A 30 -7.72 20.89 -19.30
N TYR A 31 -7.06 19.82 -19.75
CA TYR A 31 -6.75 18.56 -19.06
C TYR A 31 -7.94 17.66 -18.67
N TRP A 32 -9.08 18.22 -18.25
CA TRP A 32 -10.15 17.47 -17.59
C TRP A 32 -11.39 17.30 -18.48
N PRO A 33 -11.74 16.06 -18.90
CA PRO A 33 -12.96 15.80 -19.64
C PRO A 33 -14.25 15.93 -18.81
N TYR A 34 -14.12 15.89 -17.48
CA TYR A 34 -15.20 16.03 -16.49
C TYR A 34 -14.65 16.58 -15.18
N SER A 35 -15.53 17.06 -14.30
CA SER A 35 -15.17 17.72 -13.04
C SER A 35 -14.28 16.85 -12.15
N PRO A 36 -13.04 17.27 -11.82
CA PRO A 36 -12.18 16.56 -10.88
C PRO A 36 -12.50 16.96 -9.42
N SER A 37 -11.99 16.20 -8.46
CA SER A 37 -11.97 16.62 -7.05
C SER A 37 -10.82 17.61 -6.83
N ILE A 38 -11.16 18.87 -6.58
CA ILE A 38 -10.18 19.93 -6.33
C ILE A 38 -9.33 19.61 -5.08
N GLN A 39 -9.97 19.10 -4.03
CA GLN A 39 -9.30 18.76 -2.77
C GLN A 39 -8.24 17.68 -2.97
N LEU A 40 -8.53 16.63 -3.75
CA LEU A 40 -7.55 15.58 -4.05
C LEU A 40 -6.39 16.09 -4.92
N LEU A 41 -6.63 17.06 -5.82
CA LEU A 41 -5.57 17.66 -6.63
C LEU A 41 -4.59 18.48 -5.77
N TYR A 42 -5.10 19.30 -4.85
CA TYR A 42 -4.25 20.02 -3.89
C TYR A 42 -3.52 19.07 -2.93
N GLY A 43 -4.21 18.04 -2.45
CA GLY A 43 -3.59 17.00 -1.61
C GLY A 43 -2.44 16.30 -2.32
N LEU A 44 -2.62 15.91 -3.58
CA LEU A 44 -1.57 15.29 -4.40
C LEU A 44 -0.38 16.23 -4.61
N ARG A 45 -0.61 17.53 -4.85
CA ARG A 45 0.50 18.50 -4.98
C ARG A 45 1.34 18.53 -3.72
N ALA A 46 0.70 18.68 -2.55
CA ALA A 46 1.39 18.75 -1.28
C ALA A 46 2.15 17.45 -0.94
N THR A 47 1.57 16.27 -1.23
CA THR A 47 2.26 15.01 -0.99
C THR A 47 3.44 14.80 -1.93
N LEU A 48 3.37 15.28 -3.18
CA LEU A 48 4.51 15.30 -4.09
C LEU A 48 5.60 16.26 -3.62
N ASP A 49 5.24 17.42 -3.07
CA ASP A 49 6.21 18.36 -2.48
C ASP A 49 6.99 17.68 -1.35
N LEU A 50 6.29 17.04 -0.40
CA LEU A 50 6.92 16.31 0.70
C LEU A 50 7.77 15.12 0.21
N LEU A 51 7.30 14.39 -0.80
CA LEU A 51 8.03 13.27 -1.38
C LEU A 51 9.35 13.71 -2.01
N PHE A 52 9.34 14.84 -2.73
CA PHE A 52 10.54 15.38 -3.36
C PHE A 52 11.46 16.11 -2.37
N GLU A 53 10.91 16.68 -1.30
CA GLU A 53 11.69 17.24 -0.18
C GLU A 53 12.45 16.13 0.56
N GLU A 54 11.81 15.00 0.86
CA GLU A 54 12.48 13.84 1.47
C GLU A 54 13.45 13.18 0.47
N GLY A 55 13.05 13.07 -0.80
CA GLY A 55 13.77 12.37 -1.85
C GLY A 55 13.38 10.90 -1.95
N LEU A 56 13.11 10.43 -3.18
CA LEU A 56 12.55 9.10 -3.43
C LEU A 56 13.44 7.95 -2.91
N GLU A 57 14.76 8.07 -3.04
CA GLU A 57 15.70 7.06 -2.53
C GLU A 57 15.66 6.97 -0.99
N ASN A 58 15.54 8.11 -0.31
CA ASN A 58 15.44 8.15 1.16
C ASN A 58 14.12 7.51 1.63
N VAL A 59 13.05 7.72 0.87
CA VAL A 59 11.75 7.07 1.11
C VAL A 59 11.91 5.55 1.03
N PHE A 60 12.58 5.02 0.00
CA PHE A 60 12.82 3.57 -0.12
C PHE A 60 13.67 3.03 1.03
N VAL A 61 14.76 3.71 1.40
CA VAL A 61 15.60 3.33 2.54
C VAL A 61 14.80 3.32 3.84
N ARG A 62 13.93 4.31 4.06
CA ARG A 62 13.07 4.37 5.25
C ARG A 62 12.11 3.18 5.30
N HIS A 63 11.42 2.88 4.22
CA HIS A 63 10.50 1.73 4.15
C HIS A 63 11.24 0.41 4.40
N ASN A 64 12.40 0.21 3.76
CA ASN A 64 13.22 -0.98 3.97
C ASN A 64 13.66 -1.14 5.43
N ARG A 65 14.03 -0.05 6.10
CA ARG A 65 14.40 -0.07 7.53
C ARG A 65 13.24 -0.48 8.42
N LEU A 66 12.04 0.09 8.21
CA LEU A 66 10.85 -0.26 9.00
C LEU A 66 10.42 -1.70 8.78
N ALA A 67 10.48 -2.16 7.53
CA ALA A 67 10.14 -3.51 7.18
C ALA A 67 11.13 -4.51 7.79
N THR A 68 12.43 -4.21 7.75
CA THR A 68 13.47 -5.04 8.38
C THR A 68 13.29 -5.11 9.89
N ALA A 69 13.06 -3.97 10.55
CA ALA A 69 12.77 -3.94 11.98
C ALA A 69 11.54 -4.78 12.34
N THR A 70 10.46 -4.67 11.56
CA THR A 70 9.23 -5.46 11.74
C THR A 70 9.50 -6.95 11.60
N ARG A 71 10.27 -7.37 10.60
CA ARG A 71 10.63 -8.78 10.38
C ARG A 71 11.48 -9.35 11.51
N LEU A 72 12.47 -8.59 11.99
CA LEU A 72 13.31 -8.97 13.13
C LEU A 72 12.48 -9.10 14.41
N ALA A 73 11.52 -8.20 14.65
CA ALA A 73 10.60 -8.30 15.79
C ALA A 73 9.73 -9.57 15.71
N VAL A 74 9.20 -9.90 14.53
CA VAL A 74 8.41 -11.11 14.31
C VAL A 74 9.22 -12.38 14.57
N GLU A 75 10.48 -12.40 14.12
CA GLU A 75 11.41 -13.50 14.40
C GLU A 75 11.71 -13.62 15.90
N ALA A 76 11.96 -12.50 16.57
CA ALA A 76 12.19 -12.46 18.02
C ALA A 76 10.97 -12.95 18.83
N TRP A 77 9.75 -12.78 18.31
CA TRP A 77 8.53 -13.36 18.89
C TRP A 77 8.38 -14.87 18.65
N GLY A 78 9.28 -15.49 17.88
CA GLY A 78 9.19 -16.90 17.50
C GLY A 78 8.08 -17.18 16.48
N LEU A 79 7.59 -16.15 15.80
CA LEU A 79 6.56 -16.26 14.77
C LEU A 79 7.21 -16.34 13.38
N LYS A 80 6.41 -16.69 12.37
CA LYS A 80 6.89 -16.85 11.00
C LYS A 80 6.33 -15.77 10.09
N ASN A 81 7.13 -15.34 9.12
CA ASN A 81 6.62 -14.57 7.99
C ASN A 81 5.85 -15.50 7.04
N CYS A 82 4.78 -14.98 6.42
CA CYS A 82 4.04 -15.70 5.39
C CYS A 82 4.83 -15.82 4.08
N THR A 83 5.76 -14.89 3.82
CA THR A 83 6.66 -14.94 2.67
C THR A 83 7.64 -16.10 2.82
N GLN A 84 7.78 -16.92 1.77
CA GLN A 84 8.56 -18.16 1.82
C GLN A 84 10.03 -18.00 1.41
N SER A 85 10.37 -16.97 0.62
CA SER A 85 11.75 -16.67 0.22
C SER A 85 12.07 -15.20 0.52
N GLU A 86 13.33 -14.94 0.87
CA GLU A 86 13.84 -13.59 1.15
C GLU A 86 13.70 -12.65 -0.05
N GLU A 87 13.83 -13.18 -1.26
CA GLU A 87 13.73 -12.41 -2.51
C GLU A 87 12.33 -11.83 -2.77
N TRP A 88 11.30 -12.31 -2.08
CA TRP A 88 9.91 -11.86 -2.20
C TRP A 88 9.44 -11.06 -0.98
N LEU A 89 10.36 -10.66 -0.10
CA LEU A 89 10.00 -9.85 1.06
C LEU A 89 9.47 -8.49 0.62
N SER A 90 8.36 -8.09 1.26
CA SER A 90 7.75 -6.79 1.02
C SER A 90 8.27 -5.78 2.04
N ASP A 91 8.63 -4.60 1.54
CA ASP A 91 9.01 -3.44 2.34
C ASP A 91 7.84 -2.51 2.67
N THR A 92 6.61 -2.95 2.40
CA THR A 92 5.39 -2.15 2.67
C THR A 92 4.45 -2.83 3.67
N VAL A 93 4.47 -4.16 3.74
CA VAL A 93 3.64 -4.94 4.66
C VAL A 93 4.32 -6.25 5.05
N THR A 94 4.20 -6.64 6.32
CA THR A 94 4.61 -7.96 6.82
C THR A 94 3.38 -8.76 7.25
N ALA A 95 3.18 -9.93 6.63
CA ALA A 95 2.13 -10.86 7.00
C ALA A 95 2.69 -11.90 7.98
N VAL A 96 2.18 -11.90 9.20
CA VAL A 96 2.67 -12.72 10.31
C VAL A 96 1.77 -13.94 10.49
N VAL A 97 2.37 -15.13 10.44
CA VAL A 97 1.69 -16.40 10.65
C VAL A 97 1.61 -16.69 12.13
N VAL A 98 0.39 -16.95 12.61
CA VAL A 98 0.16 -17.35 14.01
C VAL A 98 0.14 -18.88 14.15
N PRO A 99 0.45 -19.42 15.34
CA PRO A 99 0.28 -20.84 15.61
C PRO A 99 -1.17 -21.31 15.40
N PRO A 100 -1.40 -22.61 15.13
CA PRO A 100 -2.72 -23.13 14.75
C PRO A 100 -3.78 -23.02 15.85
N TYR A 101 -3.38 -22.79 17.10
CA TYR A 101 -4.29 -22.61 18.24
C TYR A 101 -4.66 -21.13 18.49
N ILE A 102 -4.14 -20.19 17.68
CA ILE A 102 -4.44 -18.76 17.79
C ILE A 102 -5.25 -18.33 16.57
N ASP A 103 -6.36 -17.63 16.79
CA ASP A 103 -7.06 -16.91 15.72
C ASP A 103 -6.47 -15.51 15.55
N SER A 104 -5.83 -15.27 14.41
CA SER A 104 -5.30 -13.95 14.05
C SER A 104 -6.34 -12.82 14.01
N ALA A 105 -7.62 -13.13 13.73
CA ALA A 105 -8.67 -12.12 13.74
C ALA A 105 -8.95 -11.59 15.16
N GLU A 106 -8.76 -12.42 16.18
CA GLU A 106 -8.85 -11.99 17.57
C GLU A 106 -7.72 -11.02 17.94
N ILE A 107 -6.50 -11.24 17.43
CA ILE A 107 -5.38 -10.30 17.62
C ILE A 107 -5.74 -8.92 17.07
N VAL A 108 -6.27 -8.86 15.85
CA VAL A 108 -6.69 -7.59 15.22
C VAL A 108 -7.81 -6.93 16.04
N ARG A 109 -8.82 -7.69 16.47
CA ARG A 109 -9.92 -7.18 17.29
C ARG A 109 -9.42 -6.64 18.63
N ARG A 110 -8.52 -7.35 19.31
CA ARG A 110 -7.92 -6.90 20.58
C ARG A 110 -7.07 -5.65 20.40
N GLY A 111 -6.30 -5.57 19.31
CA GLY A 111 -5.55 -4.37 18.92
C GLY A 111 -6.45 -3.14 18.86
N TRP A 112 -7.57 -3.26 18.14
CA TRP A 112 -8.54 -2.18 18.01
C TRP A 112 -9.21 -1.82 19.35
N GLN A 113 -9.78 -2.81 20.04
CA GLN A 113 -10.63 -2.58 21.22
C GLN A 113 -9.86 -2.09 22.45
N ARG A 114 -8.61 -2.52 22.60
CA ARG A 114 -7.84 -2.27 23.83
C ARG A 114 -6.68 -1.30 23.63
N TYR A 115 -6.08 -1.30 22.45
CA TYR A 115 -4.84 -0.55 22.20
C TYR A 115 -5.01 0.57 21.18
N ASN A 116 -6.24 0.80 20.68
CA ASN A 116 -6.51 1.75 19.60
C ASN A 116 -5.58 1.54 18.39
N LEU A 117 -5.25 0.27 18.12
CA LEU A 117 -4.28 -0.16 17.12
C LEU A 117 -4.99 -0.89 15.98
N SER A 118 -4.81 -0.38 14.76
CA SER A 118 -5.35 -1.00 13.56
C SER A 118 -4.32 -1.93 12.92
N LEU A 119 -4.63 -3.23 12.91
CA LEU A 119 -3.86 -4.26 12.20
C LEU A 119 -4.66 -4.79 11.01
N GLY A 120 -3.98 -5.26 9.97
CA GLY A 120 -4.64 -5.83 8.80
C GLY A 120 -5.07 -7.28 9.05
N LEU A 121 -6.29 -7.63 8.65
CA LEU A 121 -6.77 -9.02 8.67
C LEU A 121 -6.10 -9.86 7.57
N GLY A 122 -5.96 -11.17 7.82
CA GLY A 122 -5.77 -12.18 6.79
C GLY A 122 -7.03 -12.33 5.94
N LEU A 123 -6.86 -12.43 4.62
CA LEU A 123 -7.97 -12.45 3.67
C LEU A 123 -8.07 -13.80 2.96
N ASN A 124 -9.29 -14.26 2.69
CA ASN A 124 -9.58 -15.46 1.91
C ASN A 124 -8.83 -16.70 2.47
N LYS A 125 -7.94 -17.34 1.71
CA LYS A 125 -7.25 -18.60 2.07
C LYS A 125 -6.44 -18.53 3.37
N VAL A 126 -6.03 -17.33 3.78
CA VAL A 126 -5.21 -17.11 4.98
C VAL A 126 -5.99 -16.43 6.11
N ALA A 127 -7.30 -16.29 5.98
CA ALA A 127 -8.16 -15.79 7.06
C ALA A 127 -8.02 -16.67 8.31
N GLY A 128 -7.91 -16.03 9.48
CA GLY A 128 -7.69 -16.69 10.77
C GLY A 128 -6.24 -17.16 11.02
N LYS A 129 -5.41 -17.28 9.98
CA LYS A 129 -4.03 -17.81 10.08
C LYS A 129 -2.95 -16.74 10.09
N VAL A 130 -3.25 -15.55 9.57
CA VAL A 130 -2.28 -14.45 9.49
C VAL A 130 -2.93 -13.11 9.85
N PHE A 131 -2.14 -12.23 10.47
CA PHE A 131 -2.45 -10.81 10.55
C PHE A 131 -1.34 -10.01 9.84
N ARG A 132 -1.61 -8.74 9.50
CA ARG A 132 -0.70 -7.90 8.70
C ARG A 132 -0.32 -6.65 9.46
N ILE A 133 0.97 -6.35 9.47
CA ILE A 133 1.55 -5.11 9.97
C ILE A 133 1.95 -4.28 8.75
N GLY A 134 1.27 -3.14 8.55
CA GLY A 134 1.61 -2.19 7.50
C GLY A 134 2.67 -1.21 7.98
N HIS A 135 3.69 -0.98 7.16
CA HIS A 135 4.80 -0.06 7.45
C HIS A 135 5.12 0.82 6.22
N LEU A 136 4.07 1.13 5.47
CA LEU A 136 4.05 2.04 4.32
C LEU A 136 3.54 3.42 4.75
N ASP A 137 3.96 4.47 4.04
CA ASP A 137 3.53 5.89 4.15
C ASP A 137 4.49 6.77 4.97
N CYS A 138 4.08 7.98 5.37
CA CYS A 138 4.80 8.95 6.21
C CYS A 138 5.00 8.46 7.66
N LEU A 139 5.04 7.14 7.88
CA LEU A 139 5.37 6.54 9.15
C LEU A 139 6.88 6.74 9.41
N ARG A 140 7.18 7.35 10.55
CA ARG A 140 8.54 7.42 11.10
C ARG A 140 8.75 6.26 12.05
N ALA A 141 10.03 5.92 12.31
CA ALA A 141 10.39 4.82 13.20
C ALA A 141 9.81 4.96 14.62
N GLU A 142 9.61 6.19 15.08
CA GLU A 142 8.98 6.54 16.37
C GLU A 142 7.54 6.03 16.51
N CYS A 143 6.84 5.77 15.41
CA CYS A 143 5.47 5.24 15.44
C CYS A 143 5.42 3.71 15.62
N LEU A 144 6.55 3.00 15.55
CA LEU A 144 6.64 1.54 15.64
C LEU A 144 7.28 1.04 16.95
N SER A 145 7.67 1.96 17.85
CA SER A 145 8.14 1.69 19.23
C SER A 145 7.03 1.92 20.25
#